data_AF-A0A7D5VW40-F1
#
_entry.id   AF-A0A7D5VW40-F1
#
_cell.length_a   1.000
_cell.length_b   1.000
_cell.length_c   1.000
_cell.angle_alpha   90.00
_cell.angle_beta   90.00
_cell.angle_gamma   90.00
#
_symmetry.space_group_name_H-M   'P 1'
#
loop_
_entity.id
_entity.type
_entity.pdbx_description
1 polymer ?
#
loop_
_entity_poly.entity_id
_entity_poly.type
_entity_poly.pdbx_seq_one_letter_code
_entity_poly.pdbx_strand_id
1 'polypeptide(L)'
;MTSVEHDDLRNSHEYVAEANALINELGVYQPSSGMWAFTERERASSCYIHHSRRPVAVAAYAAIDPVFAAGRIPNYALVDLVLEISCMDAIESTALAIICGAEPPLFSSSAQRGEIFGETAWQIVNDYGLESCFKQVFPYGDEGRHYTMRPQGIDYEQSKPTPELLKAMRKSYRAMEPVQKIMVLTLLHLYLQESDKIFLTGGCPTNISAAEALKVLRQDGQALKTWAHLVSHYAGW
;
A
#
# COMPACT_ATOMS: atom_id res chain seq x y z
N MET A 1 -10.21 0.00 -33.95
CA MET A 1 -9.41 -0.95 -33.15
C MET A 1 -7.98 -0.86 -33.65
N THR A 2 -7.22 0.01 -33.01
CA THR A 2 -5.85 0.38 -33.40
C THR A 2 -4.86 -0.53 -32.69
N SER A 3 -3.71 -0.80 -33.31
CA SER A 3 -2.66 -1.73 -32.82
C SER A 3 -2.17 -1.47 -31.39
N VAL A 4 -2.36 -0.26 -30.86
CA VAL A 4 -2.02 0.13 -29.48
C VAL A 4 -2.93 -0.58 -28.46
N GLU A 5 -4.22 -0.76 -28.74
CA GLU A 5 -5.14 -1.49 -27.83
C GLU A 5 -4.82 -2.99 -27.75
N HIS A 6 -4.12 -3.54 -28.75
CA HIS A 6 -3.79 -4.96 -28.82
C HIS A 6 -2.47 -5.32 -28.11
N ASP A 7 -1.53 -4.38 -28.00
CA ASP A 7 -0.30 -4.55 -27.21
C ASP A 7 -0.55 -4.38 -25.70
N ASP A 8 -1.41 -3.44 -25.31
CA ASP A 8 -1.71 -3.17 -23.89
C ASP A 8 -2.50 -4.32 -23.22
N LEU A 9 -3.44 -4.95 -23.95
CA LEU A 9 -4.16 -6.12 -23.46
C LEU A 9 -3.27 -7.38 -23.40
N ARG A 10 -2.30 -7.50 -24.30
CA ARG A 10 -1.33 -8.61 -24.29
C ARG A 10 -0.44 -8.55 -23.04
N ASN A 11 0.08 -7.37 -22.70
CA ASN A 11 0.89 -7.15 -21.51
C ASN A 11 0.09 -7.40 -20.21
N SER A 12 -1.18 -7.01 -20.16
CA SER A 12 -2.05 -7.26 -18.99
C SER A 12 -2.22 -8.75 -18.68
N HIS A 13 -2.53 -9.57 -19.69
CA HIS A 13 -2.72 -11.01 -19.50
C HIS A 13 -1.41 -11.72 -19.13
N GLU A 14 -0.28 -11.25 -19.66
CA GLU A 14 1.05 -11.77 -19.33
C GLU A 14 1.41 -11.47 -17.87
N TYR A 15 1.25 -10.23 -17.40
CA TYR A 15 1.50 -9.88 -15.99
C TYR A 15 0.59 -10.63 -15.02
N VAL A 16 -0.67 -10.88 -15.37
CA VAL A 16 -1.57 -11.69 -14.54
C VAL A 16 -1.09 -13.15 -14.47
N ALA A 17 -0.63 -13.72 -15.58
CA ALA A 17 -0.10 -15.09 -15.59
C ALA A 17 1.20 -15.19 -14.75
N GLU A 18 2.12 -14.26 -14.92
CA GLU A 18 3.38 -14.19 -14.16
C GLU A 18 3.14 -13.91 -12.68
N ALA A 19 2.18 -13.04 -12.34
CA ALA A 19 1.79 -12.77 -10.96
C ALA A 19 1.23 -14.04 -10.29
N ASN A 20 0.40 -14.80 -11.00
CA ASN A 20 -0.09 -16.09 -10.49
C ASN A 20 1.04 -17.12 -10.34
N ALA A 21 2.01 -17.14 -11.25
CA ALA A 21 3.20 -17.98 -11.12
C ALA A 21 4.01 -17.59 -9.87
N LEU A 22 4.24 -16.30 -9.64
CA LEU A 22 4.89 -15.78 -8.43
C LEU A 22 4.14 -16.19 -7.15
N ILE A 23 2.81 -16.07 -7.12
CA ILE A 23 2.00 -16.48 -5.97
C ILE A 23 2.14 -17.99 -5.70
N ASN A 24 2.13 -18.81 -6.75
CA ASN A 24 2.37 -20.25 -6.65
C ASN A 24 3.79 -20.58 -6.19
N GLU A 25 4.81 -19.80 -6.59
CA GLU A 25 6.19 -19.97 -6.14
C GLU A 25 6.32 -19.79 -4.61
N LEU A 26 5.55 -18.86 -4.05
CA LEU A 26 5.39 -18.62 -2.62
C LEU A 26 4.60 -19.73 -1.90
N GLY A 27 4.14 -20.76 -2.61
CA GLY A 27 3.42 -21.89 -2.04
C GLY A 27 1.97 -21.56 -1.69
N VAL A 28 1.38 -20.55 -2.35
CA VAL A 28 -0.01 -20.11 -2.15
C VAL A 28 -0.78 -20.24 -3.46
N TYR A 29 -2.06 -20.57 -3.39
CA TYR A 29 -2.97 -20.58 -4.53
C TYR A 29 -4.38 -20.16 -4.11
N GLN A 30 -5.23 -19.85 -5.09
CA GLN A 30 -6.62 -19.47 -4.89
C GLN A 30 -7.55 -20.62 -5.30
N PRO A 31 -7.99 -21.50 -4.38
CA PRO A 31 -8.93 -22.58 -4.70
C PRO A 31 -10.29 -22.08 -5.19
N SER A 32 -10.71 -20.89 -4.75
CA SER A 32 -11.95 -20.24 -5.17
C SER A 32 -11.86 -18.73 -4.94
N SER A 33 -12.66 -17.95 -5.66
CA SER A 33 -12.61 -16.49 -5.61
C SER A 33 -12.62 -15.95 -4.17
N GLY A 34 -11.59 -15.17 -3.82
CA GLY A 34 -11.45 -14.54 -2.51
C GLY A 34 -10.94 -15.43 -1.38
N MET A 35 -10.76 -16.75 -1.59
CA MET A 35 -10.19 -17.66 -0.60
C MET A 35 -8.80 -18.13 -1.03
N TRP A 36 -7.83 -17.95 -0.15
CA TRP A 36 -6.44 -18.36 -0.36
C TRP A 36 -6.12 -19.60 0.46
N ALA A 37 -5.24 -20.46 -0.07
CA ALA A 37 -4.77 -21.66 0.62
C ALA A 37 -3.29 -21.91 0.34
N PHE A 38 -2.62 -22.65 1.22
CA PHE A 38 -1.28 -23.14 0.96
C PHE A 38 -1.35 -24.31 -0.01
N THR A 39 -0.56 -24.25 -1.08
CA THR A 39 -0.30 -25.42 -1.94
C THR A 39 0.47 -26.47 -1.15
N GLU A 40 1.54 -26.02 -0.48
CA GLU A 40 2.40 -26.82 0.39
C GLU A 40 2.91 -25.96 1.54
N ARG A 41 2.49 -26.25 2.78
CA ARG A 41 2.86 -25.44 3.95
C ARG A 41 4.37 -25.44 4.21
N GLU A 42 5.04 -26.57 3.98
CA GLU A 42 6.49 -26.70 4.14
C GLU A 42 7.24 -25.77 3.17
N ARG A 43 6.81 -25.72 1.90
CA ARG A 43 7.36 -24.81 0.90
C ARG A 43 7.17 -23.35 1.33
N ALA A 44 5.96 -22.94 1.71
CA ALA A 44 5.70 -21.57 2.19
C ALA A 44 6.57 -21.21 3.43
N SER A 45 6.82 -22.20 4.29
CA SER A 45 7.62 -22.00 5.52
C SER A 45 9.13 -21.83 5.27
N SER A 46 9.65 -22.32 4.15
CA SER A 46 11.10 -22.46 3.92
C SER A 46 11.61 -21.85 2.61
N CYS A 47 10.73 -21.47 1.68
CA CYS A 47 11.13 -20.91 0.39
C CYS A 47 11.93 -19.61 0.56
N TYR A 48 12.88 -19.36 -0.32
CA TYR A 48 13.56 -18.07 -0.37
C TYR A 48 12.58 -16.97 -0.80
N ILE A 49 12.57 -15.83 -0.09
CA ILE A 49 11.75 -14.66 -0.41
C ILE A 49 12.72 -13.51 -0.71
N HIS A 50 12.82 -13.14 -1.98
CA HIS A 50 13.54 -11.95 -2.39
C HIS A 50 12.93 -10.70 -1.72
N HIS A 51 13.73 -9.69 -1.40
CA HIS A 51 13.25 -8.56 -0.60
C HIS A 51 12.07 -7.81 -1.26
N SER A 52 12.11 -7.61 -2.58
CA SER A 52 11.01 -6.99 -3.35
C SER A 52 9.71 -7.80 -3.32
N ARG A 53 9.79 -9.12 -3.06
CA ARG A 53 8.64 -10.04 -2.97
C ARG A 53 8.04 -10.12 -1.57
N ARG A 54 8.65 -9.51 -0.55
CA ARG A 54 8.14 -9.57 0.84
C ARG A 54 6.75 -8.96 1.00
N PRO A 55 6.38 -7.83 0.36
CA PRO A 55 5.02 -7.32 0.41
C PRO A 55 3.99 -8.34 -0.10
N VAL A 56 4.29 -8.99 -1.23
CA VAL A 56 3.45 -10.05 -1.82
C VAL A 56 3.36 -11.24 -0.88
N ALA A 57 4.49 -11.71 -0.35
CA ALA A 57 4.53 -12.87 0.54
C ALA A 57 3.75 -12.64 1.84
N VAL A 58 3.94 -11.50 2.50
CA VAL A 58 3.19 -11.20 3.74
C VAL A 58 1.70 -11.06 3.47
N ALA A 59 1.31 -10.44 2.34
CA ALA A 59 -0.08 -10.34 1.93
C ALA A 59 -0.71 -11.72 1.70
N ALA A 60 -0.02 -12.59 0.96
CA ALA A 60 -0.48 -13.94 0.63
C ALA A 60 -0.63 -14.79 1.89
N TYR A 61 0.39 -14.80 2.75
CA TYR A 61 0.37 -15.58 3.99
C TYR A 61 -0.67 -15.03 4.97
N ALA A 62 -0.78 -13.71 5.13
CA ALA A 62 -1.76 -13.11 6.03
C ALA A 62 -3.19 -13.30 5.52
N ALA A 63 -3.40 -13.57 4.23
CA ALA A 63 -4.71 -13.94 3.68
C ALA A 63 -5.19 -15.32 4.14
N ILE A 64 -4.25 -16.20 4.52
CA ILE A 64 -4.54 -17.57 4.98
C ILE A 64 -4.47 -17.63 6.51
N ASP A 65 -3.35 -17.19 7.07
CA ASP A 65 -3.03 -17.27 8.51
C ASP A 65 -2.09 -16.10 8.90
N PRO A 66 -2.63 -15.02 9.50
CA PRO A 66 -1.84 -13.88 9.98
C PRO A 66 -0.75 -14.26 11.01
N VAL A 67 -0.97 -15.30 11.81
CA VAL A 67 0.02 -15.78 12.80
C VAL A 67 1.19 -16.45 12.06
N PHE A 68 0.90 -17.27 11.06
CA PHE A 68 1.93 -17.83 10.19
C PHE A 68 2.72 -16.74 9.47
N ALA A 69 2.04 -15.73 8.91
CA ALA A 69 2.70 -14.61 8.23
C ALA A 69 3.67 -13.87 9.15
N ALA A 70 3.24 -13.53 10.36
CA ALA A 70 4.06 -12.86 11.38
C ALA A 70 5.22 -13.75 11.86
N GLY A 71 5.04 -15.08 11.93
CA GLY A 71 6.11 -16.02 12.25
C GLY A 71 7.12 -16.18 11.11
N ARG A 72 6.65 -16.17 9.85
CA ARG A 72 7.48 -16.37 8.66
C ARG A 72 8.33 -15.16 8.32
N ILE A 73 7.80 -13.95 8.56
CA ILE A 73 8.50 -12.68 8.33
C ILE A 73 8.43 -11.86 9.64
N PRO A 74 9.21 -12.25 10.66
CA PRO A 74 9.15 -11.63 11.97
C PRO A 74 9.64 -10.19 11.95
N ASN A 75 9.09 -9.36 12.83
CA ASN A 75 9.42 -7.94 12.97
C ASN A 75 9.22 -7.08 11.71
N TYR A 76 8.40 -7.55 10.76
CA TYR A 76 8.08 -6.81 9.55
C TYR A 76 6.88 -5.90 9.80
N ALA A 77 7.13 -4.60 9.90
CA ALA A 77 6.11 -3.60 10.16
C ALA A 77 5.41 -3.15 8.86
N LEU A 78 4.22 -2.56 9.01
CA LEU A 78 3.50 -1.93 7.90
C LEU A 78 4.36 -0.89 7.18
N VAL A 79 5.18 -0.14 7.93
CA VAL A 79 6.08 0.86 7.34
C VAL A 79 7.13 0.20 6.45
N ASP A 80 7.70 -0.93 6.86
CA ASP A 80 8.68 -1.67 6.05
C ASP A 80 8.05 -2.16 4.75
N LEU A 81 6.83 -2.71 4.83
CA LEU A 81 6.04 -3.09 3.66
C LEU A 81 5.87 -1.89 2.72
N VAL A 82 5.43 -0.75 3.26
CA VAL A 82 5.12 0.43 2.44
C VAL A 82 6.36 1.00 1.75
N LEU A 83 7.50 1.03 2.43
CA LEU A 83 8.77 1.48 1.85
C LEU A 83 9.25 0.55 0.72
N GLU A 84 9.05 -0.76 0.88
CA GLU A 84 9.42 -1.76 -0.14
C GLU A 84 8.50 -1.73 -1.39
N ILE A 85 7.34 -1.05 -1.36
CA ILE A 85 6.45 -0.88 -2.53
C ILE A 85 7.18 -0.22 -3.70
N SER A 86 8.03 0.78 -3.42
CA SER A 86 8.79 1.50 -4.45
C SER A 86 9.77 0.62 -5.22
N CYS A 87 10.11 -0.54 -4.67
CA CYS A 87 11.02 -1.51 -5.25
C CYS A 87 10.30 -2.64 -6.00
N MET A 88 8.97 -2.67 -5.99
CA MET A 88 8.20 -3.71 -6.68
C MET A 88 8.17 -3.47 -8.19
N ASP A 89 8.32 -4.55 -8.95
CA ASP A 89 8.05 -4.53 -10.39
C ASP A 89 6.54 -4.67 -10.70
N ALA A 90 6.20 -4.72 -11.99
CA ALA A 90 4.83 -4.86 -12.46
C ALA A 90 4.20 -6.20 -12.06
N ILE A 91 4.98 -7.28 -12.00
CA ILE A 91 4.53 -8.63 -11.63
C ILE A 91 4.19 -8.65 -10.13
N GLU A 92 5.08 -8.12 -9.29
CA GLU A 92 4.92 -8.03 -7.85
C GLU A 92 3.73 -7.12 -7.47
N SER A 93 3.60 -5.98 -8.14
CA SER A 93 2.45 -5.07 -7.95
C SER A 93 1.12 -5.72 -8.36
N THR A 94 1.13 -6.48 -9.46
CA THR A 94 -0.05 -7.24 -9.93
C THR A 94 -0.40 -8.37 -8.96
N ALA A 95 0.59 -9.11 -8.47
CA ALA A 95 0.39 -10.17 -7.49
C ALA A 95 -0.20 -9.63 -6.18
N LEU A 96 0.31 -8.50 -5.68
CA LEU A 96 -0.22 -7.85 -4.49
C LEU A 96 -1.69 -7.43 -4.68
N ALA A 97 -2.03 -6.81 -5.81
CA ALA A 97 -3.40 -6.42 -6.14
C ALA A 97 -4.35 -7.65 -6.15
N ILE A 98 -3.95 -8.72 -6.82
CA ILE A 98 -4.72 -9.98 -6.89
C ILE A 98 -4.97 -10.56 -5.49
N ILE A 99 -3.93 -10.67 -4.65
CA ILE A 99 -4.04 -11.21 -3.28
C ILE A 99 -5.04 -10.41 -2.46
N CYS A 100 -4.99 -9.09 -2.59
CA CYS A 100 -5.85 -8.16 -1.86
C CYS A 100 -7.24 -7.98 -2.48
N GLY A 101 -7.52 -8.62 -3.62
CA GLY A 101 -8.81 -8.55 -4.32
C GLY A 101 -9.08 -7.20 -5.00
N ALA A 102 -8.03 -6.45 -5.32
CA ALA A 102 -8.10 -5.28 -6.20
C ALA A 102 -7.86 -5.68 -7.65
N GLU A 103 -8.32 -4.84 -8.58
CA GLU A 103 -8.03 -5.02 -10.00
C GLU A 103 -6.51 -4.91 -10.25
N PRO A 104 -5.94 -5.75 -11.14
CA PRO A 104 -4.57 -5.59 -11.62
C PRO A 104 -4.31 -4.15 -12.09
N PRO A 105 -3.13 -3.56 -11.80
CA PRO A 105 -2.84 -2.20 -12.19
C PRO A 105 -2.71 -2.11 -13.71
N LEU A 106 -3.59 -1.32 -14.34
CA LEU A 106 -3.63 -1.10 -15.78
C LEU A 106 -3.70 0.40 -16.07
N PHE A 107 -2.70 0.89 -16.79
CA PHE A 107 -2.60 2.30 -17.18
C PHE A 107 -1.82 2.42 -18.48
N SER A 108 -2.25 3.33 -19.34
CA SER A 108 -1.66 3.60 -20.66
C SER A 108 -0.44 4.52 -20.61
N SER A 109 -0.18 5.16 -19.45
CA SER A 109 0.96 6.06 -19.25
C SER A 109 1.26 6.31 -17.77
N SER A 110 2.48 6.78 -17.48
CA SER A 110 2.86 7.23 -16.14
C SER A 110 1.99 8.38 -15.62
N ALA A 111 1.52 9.26 -16.50
CA ALA A 111 0.61 10.34 -16.13
C ALA A 111 -0.75 9.79 -15.66
N GLN A 112 -1.32 8.82 -16.38
CA GLN A 112 -2.56 8.17 -15.95
C GLN A 112 -2.38 7.41 -14.63
N ARG A 113 -1.24 6.73 -14.45
CA ARG A 113 -0.90 6.08 -13.16
C ARG A 113 -0.89 7.08 -12.02
N GLY A 114 -0.24 8.24 -12.20
CA GLY A 114 -0.18 9.31 -11.21
C GLY A 114 -1.53 9.91 -10.85
N GLU A 115 -2.45 9.98 -11.82
CA GLU A 115 -3.82 10.43 -11.58
C GLU A 115 -4.63 9.40 -10.78
N ILE A 116 -4.58 8.11 -11.17
CA ILE A 116 -5.23 7.03 -10.42
C ILE A 116 -4.71 6.98 -8.98
N PHE A 117 -3.40 7.08 -8.80
CA PHE A 117 -2.76 7.13 -7.50
C PHE A 117 -3.25 8.33 -6.66
N GLY A 118 -3.24 9.53 -7.25
CA GLY A 118 -3.68 10.75 -6.57
C GLY A 118 -5.15 10.77 -6.19
N GLU A 119 -6.02 10.31 -7.10
CA GLU A 119 -7.45 10.14 -6.83
C GLU A 119 -7.69 9.15 -5.70
N THR A 120 -7.02 7.99 -5.74
CA THR A 120 -7.15 6.97 -4.70
C THR A 120 -6.65 7.47 -3.34
N ALA A 121 -5.54 8.23 -3.32
CA ALA A 121 -5.02 8.83 -2.10
C ALA A 121 -6.04 9.78 -1.47
N TRP A 122 -6.63 10.67 -2.27
CA TRP A 122 -7.67 11.59 -1.79
C TRP A 122 -8.97 10.90 -1.40
N GLN A 123 -9.36 9.86 -2.14
CA GLN A 123 -10.47 9.01 -1.76
C GLN A 123 -10.26 8.43 -0.36
N ILE A 124 -9.06 7.89 -0.07
CA ILE A 124 -8.74 7.38 1.27
C ILE A 124 -8.83 8.47 2.33
N VAL A 125 -8.33 9.68 2.05
CA VAL A 125 -8.44 10.79 3.02
C VAL A 125 -9.90 11.11 3.33
N ASN A 126 -10.76 11.16 2.32
CA ASN A 126 -12.17 11.51 2.47
C ASN A 126 -12.98 10.38 3.11
N ASP A 127 -12.85 9.14 2.61
CA ASP A 127 -13.64 7.98 3.05
C ASP A 127 -13.33 7.61 4.52
N TYR A 128 -12.10 7.87 4.98
CA TYR A 128 -11.66 7.54 6.34
C TYR A 128 -11.51 8.75 7.26
N GLY A 129 -11.85 9.97 6.82
CA GLY A 129 -11.81 11.20 7.63
C GLY A 129 -10.41 11.54 8.15
N LEU A 130 -9.43 11.62 7.25
CA LEU A 130 -8.01 11.80 7.58
C LEU A 130 -7.51 13.26 7.43
N GLU A 131 -8.41 14.23 7.35
CA GLU A 131 -8.10 15.67 7.13
C GLU A 131 -7.34 16.28 8.31
N SER A 132 -7.41 15.64 9.48
CA SER A 132 -6.59 16.00 10.64
C SER A 132 -5.11 15.61 10.49
N CYS A 133 -4.79 14.76 9.52
CA CYS A 133 -3.44 14.31 9.18
C CYS A 133 -2.94 14.83 7.83
N PHE A 134 -3.83 15.14 6.90
CA PHE A 134 -3.49 15.62 5.56
C PHE A 134 -4.27 16.87 5.19
N LYS A 135 -3.64 17.77 4.42
CA LYS A 135 -4.27 18.97 3.87
C LYS A 135 -4.06 19.06 2.37
N GLN A 136 -4.99 19.74 1.72
CA GLN A 136 -4.84 20.13 0.33
C GLN A 136 -3.99 21.40 0.26
N VAL A 137 -3.07 21.44 -0.70
CA VAL A 137 -2.24 22.58 -1.04
C VAL A 137 -2.33 22.83 -2.54
N PHE A 138 -1.97 24.04 -2.96
CA PHE A 138 -1.75 24.32 -4.37
C PHE A 138 -0.41 23.67 -4.79
N PRO A 139 -0.41 22.74 -5.75
CA PRO A 139 0.81 22.08 -6.20
C PRO A 139 1.64 23.05 -7.06
N TYR A 140 2.92 22.76 -7.22
CA TYR A 140 3.73 23.40 -8.25
C TYR A 140 3.65 22.56 -9.53
N GLY A 141 2.89 22.99 -10.53
CA GLY A 141 2.68 22.26 -11.80
C GLY A 141 1.35 21.47 -11.87
N ASP A 142 1.15 20.77 -12.99
CA ASP A 142 -0.10 20.06 -13.36
C ASP A 142 0.04 18.52 -13.29
N GLU A 143 1.11 18.02 -12.68
CA GLU A 143 1.34 16.58 -12.53
C GLU A 143 0.46 16.07 -11.37
N GLY A 144 -0.05 14.83 -11.45
CA GLY A 144 -1.31 14.34 -10.86
C GLY A 144 -1.70 14.70 -9.41
N ARG A 145 -2.97 14.44 -9.06
CA ARG A 145 -3.61 14.97 -7.83
C ARG A 145 -2.91 14.67 -6.49
N HIS A 146 -2.04 13.67 -6.39
CA HIS A 146 -1.25 13.38 -5.18
C HIS A 146 -0.34 14.55 -4.78
N TYR A 147 0.16 15.36 -5.73
CA TYR A 147 0.98 16.54 -5.44
C TYR A 147 0.22 17.63 -4.67
N THR A 148 -1.12 17.62 -4.72
CA THR A 148 -1.97 18.54 -3.96
C THR A 148 -2.09 18.13 -2.49
N MET A 149 -1.67 16.92 -2.09
CA MET A 149 -1.77 16.44 -0.73
C MET A 149 -0.44 16.63 0.01
N ARG A 150 -0.55 17.12 1.25
CA ARG A 150 0.57 17.30 2.17
C ARG A 150 0.20 16.87 3.59
N PRO A 151 1.10 16.21 4.34
CA PRO A 151 0.90 16.02 5.77
C PRO A 151 0.69 17.34 6.54
N GLN A 152 -0.09 17.29 7.60
CA GLN A 152 -0.27 18.41 8.53
C GLN A 152 1.00 18.62 9.36
N GLY A 153 1.18 19.82 9.91
CA GLY A 153 2.29 20.08 10.86
C GLY A 153 3.54 20.73 10.28
N ILE A 154 3.56 21.01 8.96
CA ILE A 154 4.60 21.80 8.31
C ILE A 154 3.99 23.08 7.72
N ASP A 155 4.67 24.19 7.94
CA ASP A 155 4.59 25.39 7.11
C ASP A 155 5.40 25.13 5.84
N TYR A 156 4.71 24.92 4.72
CA TYR A 156 5.33 24.58 3.44
C TYR A 156 5.90 25.78 2.70
N GLU A 157 5.53 27.01 3.07
CA GLU A 157 6.16 28.22 2.54
C GLU A 157 7.54 28.42 3.15
N GLN A 158 7.68 28.10 4.44
CA GLN A 158 8.93 28.25 5.19
C GLN A 158 9.73 26.95 5.35
N SER A 159 9.17 25.82 4.91
CA SER A 159 9.70 24.46 5.14
C SER A 159 10.03 24.19 6.61
N LYS A 160 9.16 24.62 7.52
CA LYS A 160 9.38 24.53 8.98
C LYS A 160 8.27 23.77 9.70
N PRO A 161 8.62 22.89 10.66
CA PRO A 161 7.64 22.30 11.56
C PRO A 161 6.88 23.36 12.37
N THR A 162 5.56 23.19 12.47
CA THR A 162 4.69 23.97 13.36
C THR A 162 4.33 23.10 14.56
N PRO A 163 4.92 23.34 15.75
CA PRO A 163 4.75 22.46 16.92
C PRO A 163 3.29 22.23 17.33
N GLU A 164 2.46 23.26 17.24
CA GLU A 164 1.04 23.22 17.59
C GLU A 164 0.26 22.30 16.66
N LEU A 165 0.49 22.42 15.35
CA LEU A 165 -0.15 21.58 14.33
C LEU A 165 0.33 20.13 14.41
N LEU A 166 1.63 19.90 14.63
CA LEU A 166 2.15 18.54 14.87
C LEU A 166 1.55 17.92 16.12
N LYS A 167 1.42 18.68 17.21
CA LYS A 167 0.76 18.22 18.44
C LYS A 167 -0.71 17.85 18.18
N ALA A 168 -1.42 18.66 17.41
CA ALA A 168 -2.80 18.40 17.02
C ALA A 168 -2.92 17.12 16.15
N MET A 169 -2.12 17.01 15.09
CA MET A 169 -2.07 15.83 14.21
C MET A 169 -1.80 14.55 15.01
N ARG A 170 -0.78 14.55 15.88
CA ARG A 170 -0.43 13.39 16.72
C ARG A 170 -1.54 13.02 17.70
N LYS A 171 -2.25 14.03 18.24
CA LYS A 171 -3.42 13.79 19.10
C LYS A 171 -4.52 13.10 18.31
N SER A 172 -4.84 13.59 17.12
CA SER A 172 -5.84 12.98 16.24
C SER A 172 -5.46 11.57 15.83
N TYR A 173 -4.23 11.35 15.36
CA TYR A 173 -3.73 10.02 14.98
C TYR A 173 -3.84 9.00 16.11
N ARG A 174 -3.49 9.37 17.36
CA ARG A 174 -3.63 8.45 18.49
C ARG A 174 -5.08 8.03 18.75
N ALA A 175 -6.04 8.94 18.52
CA ALA A 175 -7.46 8.70 18.71
C ALA A 175 -8.14 7.94 17.56
N MET A 176 -7.46 7.77 16.43
CA MET A 176 -7.99 7.06 15.26
C MET A 176 -8.21 5.56 15.49
N GLU A 177 -9.18 5.01 14.77
CA GLU A 177 -9.42 3.58 14.69
C GLU A 177 -8.26 2.86 13.98
N PRO A 178 -8.10 1.53 14.17
CA PRO A 178 -7.01 0.77 13.56
C PRO A 178 -6.88 0.94 12.04
N VAL A 179 -8.00 0.90 11.30
CA VAL A 179 -8.00 1.07 9.84
C VAL A 179 -7.52 2.46 9.42
N GLN A 180 -7.94 3.50 10.13
CA GLN A 180 -7.51 4.88 9.88
C GLN A 180 -6.01 5.05 10.13
N LYS A 181 -5.48 4.45 11.22
CA LYS A 181 -4.03 4.47 11.51
C LYS A 181 -3.22 3.81 10.39
N ILE A 182 -3.69 2.68 9.86
CA ILE A 182 -3.05 1.98 8.73
C ILE A 182 -3.05 2.85 7.47
N MET A 183 -4.17 3.50 7.15
CA MET A 183 -4.26 4.39 6.00
C MET A 183 -3.36 5.62 6.13
N VAL A 184 -3.32 6.25 7.32
CA VAL A 184 -2.41 7.38 7.58
C VAL A 184 -0.96 6.96 7.46
N LEU A 185 -0.56 5.84 8.07
CA LEU A 185 0.82 5.35 7.98
C LEU A 185 1.21 5.03 6.54
N THR A 186 0.30 4.44 5.76
CA THR A 186 0.51 4.15 4.34
C THR A 186 0.74 5.44 3.56
N LEU A 187 -0.20 6.38 3.59
CA LEU A 187 -0.08 7.64 2.86
C LEU A 187 1.15 8.45 3.28
N LEU A 188 1.44 8.50 4.58
CA LEU A 188 2.58 9.24 5.11
C LEU A 188 3.92 8.66 4.64
N HIS A 189 4.08 7.33 4.62
CA HIS A 189 5.33 6.72 4.18
C HIS A 189 5.45 6.63 2.67
N LEU A 190 4.33 6.59 1.92
CA LEU A 190 4.36 6.83 0.49
C LEU A 190 4.82 8.26 0.17
N TYR A 191 4.38 9.26 0.94
CA TYR A 191 4.85 10.64 0.81
C TYR A 191 6.32 10.82 1.19
N LEU A 192 6.77 10.20 2.29
CA LEU A 192 8.14 10.39 2.80
C LEU A 192 9.19 9.60 2.02
N GLN A 193 8.87 8.37 1.61
CA GLN A 193 9.83 7.39 1.08
C GLN A 193 11.02 7.09 2.01
N GLU A 194 10.90 7.44 3.30
CA GLU A 194 11.92 7.18 4.31
C GLU A 194 11.28 7.05 5.70
N SER A 195 12.12 6.84 6.72
CA SER A 195 11.70 6.81 8.12
C SER A 195 11.11 8.16 8.56
N ASP A 196 9.95 8.14 9.22
CA ASP A 196 9.35 9.34 9.80
C ASP A 196 10.12 9.84 11.03
N LYS A 197 10.69 11.04 10.91
CA LYS A 197 11.42 11.76 11.97
C LYS A 197 10.65 12.95 12.52
N ILE A 198 9.50 13.30 11.95
CA ILE A 198 8.83 14.59 12.17
C ILE A 198 7.37 14.42 12.58
N PHE A 199 6.57 13.66 11.84
CA PHE A 199 5.12 13.74 11.90
C PHE A 199 4.55 12.95 13.09
N LEU A 200 4.75 11.63 13.10
CA LEU A 200 4.19 10.68 14.07
C LEU A 200 5.25 10.23 15.09
N THR A 201 6.02 11.18 15.61
CA THR A 201 6.93 10.96 16.74
C THR A 201 6.22 11.09 18.10
N GLY A 202 6.94 10.83 19.20
CA GLY A 202 6.44 11.09 20.56
C GLY A 202 5.34 10.13 21.01
N GLY A 203 5.55 8.82 20.82
CA GLY A 203 4.65 7.77 21.31
C GLY A 203 3.40 7.55 20.46
N CYS A 204 3.38 8.01 19.20
CA CYS A 204 2.35 7.57 18.26
C CYS A 204 2.56 6.08 17.94
N PRO A 205 1.50 5.26 17.91
CA PRO A 205 1.62 3.85 17.59
C PRO A 205 1.90 3.67 16.08
N THR A 206 3.18 3.56 15.71
CA THR A 206 3.61 3.38 14.32
C THR A 206 4.15 1.98 14.03
N ASN A 207 4.55 1.23 15.06
CA ASN A 207 5.04 -0.14 14.94
C ASN A 207 3.90 -1.16 14.85
N ILE A 208 3.10 -1.07 13.79
CA ILE A 208 2.02 -2.01 13.47
C ILE A 208 2.62 -3.13 12.62
N SER A 209 2.46 -4.39 13.02
CA SER A 209 2.85 -5.54 12.20
C SER A 209 2.14 -5.50 10.84
N ALA A 210 2.86 -5.76 9.75
CA ALA A 210 2.28 -5.81 8.41
C ALA A 210 1.17 -6.87 8.32
N ALA A 211 1.36 -8.04 8.94
CA ALA A 211 0.36 -9.11 8.95
C ALA A 211 -0.92 -8.69 9.70
N GLU A 212 -0.79 -8.00 10.84
CA GLU A 212 -1.95 -7.48 11.57
C GLU A 212 -2.64 -6.34 10.81
N ALA A 213 -1.88 -5.45 10.17
CA ALA A 213 -2.43 -4.38 9.34
C ALA A 213 -3.28 -4.94 8.19
N LEU A 214 -2.75 -5.93 7.46
CA LEU A 214 -3.47 -6.59 6.36
C LEU A 214 -4.72 -7.34 6.83
N LYS A 215 -4.66 -7.96 8.02
CA LYS A 215 -5.83 -8.58 8.65
C LYS A 215 -6.91 -7.55 8.99
N VAL A 216 -6.54 -6.41 9.59
CA VAL A 216 -7.48 -5.31 9.89
C VAL A 216 -8.12 -4.77 8.61
N LEU A 217 -7.32 -4.50 7.57
CA LEU A 217 -7.83 -4.07 6.27
C LEU A 217 -8.80 -5.09 5.66
N ARG A 218 -8.50 -6.39 5.78
CA ARG A 218 -9.34 -7.46 5.25
C ARG A 218 -10.68 -7.60 5.98
N GLN A 219 -10.72 -7.30 7.27
CA GLN A 219 -11.96 -7.32 8.06
C GLN A 219 -12.95 -6.23 7.63
N ASP A 220 -12.44 -5.09 7.18
CA ASP A 220 -13.25 -4.03 6.55
C ASP A 220 -13.63 -4.39 5.11
N GLY A 221 -12.75 -5.13 4.41
CA GLY A 221 -12.98 -5.65 3.06
C GLY A 221 -12.75 -4.60 1.99
N GLN A 222 -13.48 -3.48 2.02
CA GLN A 222 -13.28 -2.38 1.07
C GLN A 222 -11.93 -1.68 1.30
N ALA A 223 -11.52 -1.52 2.56
CA ALA A 223 -10.22 -0.96 2.92
C ALA A 223 -9.05 -1.70 2.26
N LEU A 224 -9.07 -3.04 2.26
CA LEU A 224 -7.99 -3.83 1.65
C LEU A 224 -7.90 -3.59 0.14
N LYS A 225 -9.05 -3.52 -0.55
CA LYS A 225 -9.10 -3.29 -1.99
C LYS A 225 -8.62 -1.89 -2.35
N THR A 226 -9.13 -0.87 -1.66
CA THR A 226 -8.73 0.53 -1.89
C THR A 226 -7.25 0.73 -1.56
N TRP A 227 -6.77 0.15 -0.45
CA TRP A 227 -5.35 0.18 -0.09
C TRP A 227 -4.48 -0.50 -1.15
N ALA A 228 -4.87 -1.68 -1.63
CA ALA A 228 -4.14 -2.41 -2.66
C ALA A 228 -4.13 -1.66 -4.01
N HIS A 229 -5.24 -1.02 -4.36
CA HIS A 229 -5.34 -0.17 -5.55
C HIS A 229 -4.41 1.04 -5.47
N LEU A 230 -4.33 1.69 -4.29
CA LEU A 230 -3.38 2.79 -4.06
C LEU A 230 -1.93 2.33 -4.28
N VAL A 231 -1.52 1.27 -3.60
CA VAL A 231 -0.11 0.85 -3.58
C VAL A 231 0.35 0.25 -4.90
N SER A 232 -0.52 -0.46 -5.62
CA SER A 232 -0.19 -1.02 -6.94
C SER A 232 -0.06 0.06 -8.02
N HIS A 233 -0.67 1.22 -7.82
CA HIS A 233 -0.55 2.38 -8.69
C HIS A 233 0.47 3.41 -8.20
N TYR A 234 1.22 3.15 -7.13
CA TYR A 234 2.14 4.12 -6.54
C TYR A 234 3.05 4.77 -7.59
N ALA A 235 2.92 6.08 -7.84
CA ALA A 235 3.56 6.75 -8.97
C ALA A 235 4.81 7.57 -8.60
N GLY A 236 5.23 7.51 -7.33
CA GLY A 236 6.12 8.52 -6.74
C GLY A 236 5.31 9.60 -6.00
N TRP A 237 6.03 10.42 -5.22
CA TRP A 237 5.52 11.64 -4.60
C TRP A 237 6.57 12.74 -4.67
#